data_AF-A0A1M6VUI9-F1
#
_entry.id   AF-A0A1M6VUI9-F1
#
_cell.length_a   1.000
_cell.length_b   1.000
_cell.length_c   1.000
_cell.angle_alpha   90.00
_cell.angle_beta   90.00
_cell.angle_gamma   90.00
#
_symmetry.space_group_name_H-M   'P 1'
#
loop_
_entity.id
_entity.type
_entity.pdbx_description
1 polymer ?
#
loop_
_entity_poly.entity_id
_entity_poly.type
_entity_poly.pdbx_seq_one_letter_code
_entity_poly.pdbx_strand_id
1 'polypeptide(L)' 'MVFDIICYRLKGHLNYQCEIVAAGKSIEDAVDNWQNVVDSHRVTGFTSQEAANDYVRKNYENDSN' A
#
# COMPACT_ATOMS: atom_id res chain seq x y z
N MET A 1 -16.02 -6.92 5.82
CA MET A 1 -15.31 -5.63 5.79
C MET A 1 -14.49 -5.60 4.51
N VAL A 2 -14.41 -4.45 3.84
CA VAL A 2 -13.59 -4.30 2.63
C VAL A 2 -12.25 -3.69 3.03
N PHE A 3 -11.18 -4.12 2.40
CA PHE A 3 -9.82 -3.66 2.62
C PHE A 3 -9.30 -2.99 1.34
N ASP A 4 -8.45 -1.99 1.54
CA ASP A 4 -7.71 -1.33 0.47
C ASP A 4 -6.21 -1.44 0.75
N ILE A 5 -5.41 -1.35 -0.30
CA ILE A 5 -3.95 -1.31 -0.22
C ILE A 5 -3.51 0.09 -0.62
N ILE A 6 -2.68 0.70 0.21
CA ILE A 6 -2.01 1.96 -0.12
C ILE A 6 -0.54 1.63 -0.30
N CYS A 7 -0.04 1.80 -1.51
CA CYS A 7 1.38 1.67 -1.78
C CYS A 7 1.98 3.06 -1.98
N TYR A 8 3.12 3.31 -1.37
CA TYR A 8 3.82 4.58 -1.43
C TYR A 8 5.33 4.36 -1.53
N ARG A 9 6.02 5.30 -2.16
CA ARG A 9 7.48 5.32 -2.24
C ARG A 9 8.02 6.53 -1.52
N LEU A 10 9.02 6.31 -0.67
CA LEU A 10 9.71 7.39 0.06
C LEU A 10 10.89 7.93 -0.75
N LYS A 11 11.20 9.22 -0.58
CA LYS A 11 12.37 9.87 -1.16
C LYS A 11 13.63 9.17 -0.65
N GLY A 12 14.49 8.71 -1.57
CA GLY A 12 15.69 7.95 -1.23
C GLY A 12 15.49 6.44 -1.06
N HIS A 13 14.25 5.94 -1.19
CA HIS A 13 13.95 4.52 -1.21
C HIS A 13 13.62 4.06 -2.64
N LEU A 14 14.22 2.94 -3.06
CA LEU A 14 14.01 2.37 -4.40
C LEU A 14 12.70 1.59 -4.49
N ASN A 15 12.22 1.04 -3.37
CA ASN A 15 11.08 0.14 -3.33
C ASN A 15 9.80 0.85 -2.86
N TYR A 16 8.66 0.35 -3.33
CA TYR A 16 7.36 0.70 -2.78
C TYR A 16 7.17 -0.01 -1.44
N GLN A 17 6.62 0.71 -0.47
CA GLN A 17 6.04 0.14 0.74
C GLN A 17 4.53 0.07 0.55
N CYS A 18 3.89 -0.97 1.05
CA CYS A 18 2.45 -1.15 0.94
C CYS A 18 1.84 -1.40 2.32
N GLU A 19 0.76 -0.70 2.62
CA GLU A 19 -0.04 -0.87 3.84
C GLU A 19 -1.45 -1.31 3.48
N ILE A 20 -1.99 -2.26 4.25
CA ILE A 20 -3.37 -2.71 4.12
C ILE A 20 -4.22 -1.94 5.13
N VAL A 21 -5.20 -1.19 4.64
CA VAL A 21 -6.07 -0.35 5.44
C VAL A 21 -7.53 -0.75 5.27
N ALA A 22 -8.38 -0.37 6.22
CA ALA A 22 -9.82 -0.50 6.05
C ALA A 22 -10.29 0.38 4.86
N ALA A 23 -11.21 -0.15 4.06
CA ALA A 23 -11.73 0.58 2.93
C ALA A 23 -12.39 1.90 3.36
N GLY A 24 -12.17 2.95 2.57
CA GLY A 24 -12.64 4.30 2.87
C GLY A 24 -11.69 5.16 3.73
N LYS A 25 -10.58 4.61 4.25
CA LYS A 25 -9.53 5.46 4.87
C LYS A 25 -8.92 6.38 3.82
N SER A 26 -8.74 7.67 4.12
CA SER A 26 -8.08 8.61 3.20
C SER A 26 -6.61 8.24 3.03
N ILE A 27 -6.06 8.49 1.83
CA ILE A 27 -4.62 8.31 1.59
C ILE A 27 -3.83 9.25 2.49
N GLU A 28 -4.32 10.49 2.65
CA GLU A 28 -3.77 11.47 3.60
C GLU A 28 -3.71 10.85 5.00
N ASP A 29 -4.80 10.36 5.61
CA ASP A 29 -4.75 9.67 6.92
C ASP A 29 -3.83 8.44 7.03
N ALA A 30 -3.52 7.77 5.92
CA ALA A 30 -2.59 6.64 5.93
C ALA A 30 -1.13 7.10 5.76
N VAL A 31 -0.91 8.19 5.03
CA VAL A 31 0.40 8.64 4.57
C VAL A 31 0.85 9.95 5.27
N ASP A 32 -0.01 10.63 6.01
CA ASP A 32 0.18 11.97 6.62
C ASP A 32 1.43 12.05 7.50
N ASN A 33 1.80 10.92 8.11
CA ASN A 33 2.99 10.82 8.95
C ASN A 33 4.31 10.76 8.16
N TRP A 34 4.26 10.66 6.84
CA TRP A 34 5.43 10.42 6.00
C TRP A 34 5.74 11.66 5.15
N GLN A 35 6.50 12.60 5.72
CA GLN A 35 6.91 13.86 5.07
C GLN A 35 7.76 13.69 3.79
N ASN A 36 8.00 12.47 3.32
CA ASN A 36 8.93 12.15 2.25
C ASN A 36 8.33 11.27 1.15
N VAL A 37 7.00 11.15 1.04
CA VAL A 37 6.38 10.36 -0.04
C VAL A 37 6.56 11.06 -1.38
N VAL A 38 7.13 10.34 -2.36
CA VAL A 38 7.36 10.84 -3.73
C VAL A 38 6.35 10.29 -4.73
N ASP A 39 5.71 9.17 -4.40
CA ASP A 39 4.67 8.56 -5.22
C ASP A 39 3.75 7.72 -4.34
N SER A 40 2.45 7.72 -4.65
CA SER A 40 1.46 6.94 -3.89
C SER A 40 0.28 6.56 -4.75
N HIS A 41 -0.22 5.35 -4.59
CA HIS A 41 -1.43 4.86 -5.25
C HIS A 41 -2.21 3.92 -4.34
N ARG A 42 -3.51 3.83 -4.61
CA ARG A 42 -4.45 3.02 -3.86
C ARG A 42 -5.05 1.95 -4.76
N VAL A 43 -5.10 0.72 -4.25
CA VAL A 43 -5.82 -0.39 -4.85
C VAL A 43 -6.99 -0.74 -3.93
N THR A 44 -8.20 -0.77 -4.47
CA THR A 44 -9.42 -0.94 -3.68
C THR A 44 -10.18 -2.21 -4.01
N GLY A 45 -10.99 -2.68 -3.06
CA GLY A 45 -11.96 -3.75 -3.32
C GLY A 45 -11.57 -5.15 -2.84
N PHE A 46 -10.65 -5.27 -1.88
CA PHE A 46 -10.32 -6.57 -1.30
C PHE A 46 -11.35 -7.01 -0.27
N THR A 47 -11.86 -8.23 -0.39
CA THR A 47 -12.89 -8.78 0.50
C THR A 47 -12.31 -9.38 1.79
N SER A 48 -11.00 -9.59 1.85
CA SER A 48 -10.27 -10.04 3.03
C SER A 48 -8.86 -9.45 3.08
N GLN A 49 -8.29 -9.39 4.28
CA GLN A 49 -6.90 -8.97 4.49
C GLN A 49 -5.91 -9.95 3.85
N GLU A 50 -6.25 -11.25 3.79
CA GLU A 50 -5.44 -12.26 3.11
C GLU A 50 -5.35 -12.01 1.60
N ALA A 51 -6.47 -11.69 0.95
CA ALA A 51 -6.48 -11.36 -0.48
C ALA A 51 -5.67 -10.08 -0.78
N ALA A 52 -5.72 -9.10 0.12
CA ALA A 52 -4.91 -7.89 0.02
C ALA A 52 -3.40 -8.20 0.17
N ASN A 53 -3.02 -9.02 1.16
CA ASN A 53 -1.63 -9.46 1.34
C ASN A 53 -1.10 -10.23 0.13
N ASP A 54 -1.89 -11.15 -0.41
CA ASP A 54 -1.50 -11.91 -1.61
C ASP A 54 -1.28 -11.01 -2.82
N TYR A 55 -2.08 -9.94 -2.95
CA TYR A 55 -1.87 -8.94 -4.00
C TYR A 55 -0.57 -8.17 -3.79
N VAL A 56 -0.27 -7.75 -2.56
CA VAL A 56 1.00 -7.07 -2.23
C VAL A 56 2.18 -7.96 -2.61
N ARG A 57 2.17 -9.22 -2.16
CA ARG A 57 3.22 -10.20 -2.44
C ARG A 57 3.48 -10.38 -3.93
N LYS A 58 2.40 -10.58 -4.70
CA LYS A 58 2.47 -10.84 -6.14
C LYS A 58 2.90 -9.65 -6.99
N ASN A 59 2.67 -8.42 -6.53
CA ASN A 59 2.85 -7.22 -7.37
C ASN A 59 3.98 -6.30 -6.91
N TYR A 60 4.33 -6.30 -5.61
CA TYR A 60 5.32 -5.38 -5.05
C TYR A 60 6.46 -6.09 -4.33
N GLU A 61 6.24 -7.30 -3.82
CA GLU A 61 7.29 -8.09 -3.15
C GLU A 61 7.95 -9.13 -4.07
N ASN A 62 7.75 -9.05 -5.40
CA ASN A 62 8.43 -9.96 -6.33
C ASN A 62 9.95 -9.72 -6.32
N ASP A 63 10.63 -10.63 -5.62
CA ASP A 63 12.03 -11.05 -5.75
C ASP A 63 13.06 -9.93 -5.92
N SER A 64 13.57 -9.45 -4.78
CA SER A 64 15.01 -9.17 -4.69
C SER A 64 15.76 -10.50 -4.77
N ASN A 65 16.01 -10.99 -5.98
CA ASN A 65 17.01 -12.03 -6.26
C ASN A 65 18.25 -11.36 -6.83
#